data_AF-A0A9R1UUJ8-F1
#
_entry.id   AF-A0A9R1UUJ8-F1
#
_cell.length_a   1.000
_cell.length_b   1.000
_cell.length_c   1.000
_cell.angle_alpha   90.00
_cell.angle_beta   90.00
_cell.angle_gamma   90.00
#
_symmetry.space_group_name_H-M   'P 1'
#
loop_
_entity.id
_entity.type
_entity.pdbx_description
1 polymer ?
#
loop_
_entity_poly.entity_id
_entity_poly.type
_entity_poly.pdbx_seq_one_letter_code
_entity_poly.pdbx_strand_id
1 'polypeptide(L)'
;MAVLLEDIVKAVEAWLKILKEPEPYVDPNLDPVLLVPGIAGSILNAKDAETGKEERVWVRIWEADREFRAKLWCKFDPDSGKTVSLDPNISIVVPEERDGLYAIDCLDPDMVIGRDNVCYFHEMITEMTSWGYQEGKTLFGFGYDFRQTNRLKETMDRLAAKLEAIYTASGGKKITVITHSMGGLLVKCFMSLHSDVCEKYIKSWIAIAAPFQGAPGYVTSTLLNGMSFVDGWEAYFFVSKWSFHQLVIECPSIYELMACLDYEWEHAPLLQIWKEIQDSNGNSTAILESFTPVEAVSIFTQALSFNELSIGGIDIPLPFNKEILQWANKTREILSSTKLPPNVKFYNVYGTGRDTPQSVCYGSVDSPISDLQELPLCSATYVNVEGDGTVPLESAKADGLDAEARVGIPGEHRGILCDKHLFRIVKHWLRADHDPFYNPVNDYVILPTLFEVERHHDNGKGIDVISLKEEWELVSKDDQEENKNDIQPMIGSISASCEGDEARATLIVHPQSNGKQHIELNAMSVTAGGA
;
A
#
# COMPACT_ATOMS: atom_id res chain seq x y z
N MET A 1 40.63 -15.41 3.42
CA MET A 1 39.36 -15.21 2.67
C MET A 1 38.53 -14.06 3.24
N ALA A 2 38.34 -13.93 4.56
CA ALA A 2 37.63 -12.79 5.15
C ALA A 2 38.25 -11.40 4.86
N VAL A 3 39.58 -11.28 4.90
CA VAL A 3 40.30 -10.02 4.62
C VAL A 3 40.14 -9.53 3.17
N LEU A 4 40.00 -10.45 2.21
CA LEU A 4 39.81 -10.11 0.80
C LEU A 4 38.39 -9.60 0.51
N LEU A 5 37.40 -9.97 1.31
CA LEU A 5 36.01 -9.53 1.12
C LEU A 5 35.83 -8.08 1.60
N GLU A 6 36.43 -7.71 2.73
CA GLU A 6 36.44 -6.33 3.24
C GLU A 6 37.13 -5.35 2.29
N ASP A 7 38.24 -5.76 1.69
CA ASP A 7 38.98 -4.92 0.75
C ASP A 7 38.21 -4.73 -0.58
N ILE A 8 37.48 -5.75 -1.03
CA ILE A 8 36.59 -5.66 -2.20
C ILE A 8 35.39 -4.76 -1.89
N VAL A 9 34.77 -4.86 -0.71
CA VAL A 9 33.67 -3.99 -0.29
C VAL A 9 34.11 -2.53 -0.23
N LYS A 10 35.27 -2.25 0.38
CA LYS A 10 35.84 -0.88 0.41
C LYS A 10 36.16 -0.33 -0.98
N ALA A 11 36.65 -1.18 -1.89
CA ALA A 11 36.92 -0.78 -3.27
C ALA A 11 35.63 -0.48 -4.05
N VAL A 12 34.57 -1.27 -3.85
CA VAL A 12 33.24 -1.03 -4.44
C VAL A 12 32.60 0.24 -3.87
N GLU A 13 32.69 0.48 -2.55
CA GLU A 13 32.22 1.72 -1.92
C GLU A 13 32.98 2.95 -2.42
N ALA A 14 34.29 2.84 -2.62
CA ALA A 14 35.10 3.91 -3.19
C ALA A 14 34.72 4.16 -4.66
N TRP A 15 34.37 3.12 -5.42
CA TRP A 15 33.92 3.23 -6.81
C TRP A 15 32.53 3.85 -6.92
N LEU A 16 31.60 3.49 -6.03
CA LEU A 16 30.28 4.10 -5.91
C LEU A 16 30.36 5.59 -5.51
N LYS A 17 31.32 5.97 -4.67
CA LYS A 17 31.59 7.38 -4.32
C LYS A 17 32.20 8.22 -5.46
N ILE A 18 32.77 7.58 -6.50
CA ILE A 18 33.37 8.25 -7.67
C ILE A 18 32.32 8.57 -8.74
N LEU A 19 31.21 7.83 -8.77
CA LEU A 19 30.00 8.27 -9.46
C LEU A 19 29.45 9.46 -8.67
N LYS A 20 29.80 10.68 -9.08
CA LYS A 20 29.06 11.86 -8.63
C LYS A 20 27.61 11.62 -9.02
N GLU A 21 26.77 11.33 -8.04
CA GLU A 21 25.33 11.47 -8.24
C GLU A 21 25.09 12.89 -8.78
N PRO A 22 24.36 13.03 -9.89
CA PRO A 22 24.00 14.35 -10.39
C PRO A 22 23.36 15.13 -9.24
N GLU A 23 23.66 16.43 -9.13
CA GLU A 23 22.97 17.26 -8.14
C GLU A 23 21.47 17.07 -8.30
N PRO A 24 20.73 16.76 -7.21
CA PRO A 24 19.32 16.44 -7.32
C PRO A 24 18.57 17.61 -7.95
N TYR A 25 17.77 17.33 -8.98
CA TYR A 25 16.84 18.29 -9.54
C TYR A 25 15.90 18.74 -8.42
N VAL A 26 15.68 20.05 -8.27
CA VAL A 26 14.78 20.61 -7.26
C VAL A 26 13.83 21.58 -7.95
N ASP A 27 12.53 21.33 -7.83
CA ASP A 27 11.49 22.25 -8.30
C ASP A 27 10.87 22.99 -7.10
N PRO A 28 11.14 24.29 -6.93
CA PRO A 28 10.63 25.08 -5.81
C PRO A 28 9.11 25.33 -5.89
N ASN A 29 8.46 25.05 -7.02
CA ASN A 29 7.04 25.31 -7.22
C ASN A 29 6.14 24.18 -6.73
N LEU A 30 6.68 22.98 -6.49
CA LEU A 30 5.92 21.85 -5.99
C LEU A 30 5.25 22.16 -4.63
N ASP A 31 4.03 21.65 -4.46
CA ASP A 31 3.33 21.67 -3.18
C ASP A 31 3.91 20.59 -2.26
N PRO A 32 3.98 20.84 -0.94
CA PRO A 32 4.57 19.89 0.00
C PRO A 32 3.74 18.60 0.10
N VAL A 33 4.44 17.48 0.32
CA VAL A 33 3.86 16.15 0.49
C VAL A 33 4.23 15.57 1.85
N LEU A 34 3.24 14.97 2.50
CA LEU A 34 3.39 14.19 3.73
C LEU A 34 3.06 12.73 3.47
N LEU A 35 4.03 11.84 3.68
CA LEU A 35 3.87 10.39 3.57
C LEU A 35 3.48 9.79 4.94
N VAL A 36 2.44 8.97 4.97
CA VAL A 36 1.93 8.31 6.19
C VAL A 36 1.85 6.79 5.97
N PRO A 37 2.49 5.99 6.84
CA PRO A 37 2.59 4.55 6.67
C PRO A 37 1.35 3.78 7.14
N GLY A 38 1.31 2.50 6.79
CA GLY A 38 0.33 1.56 7.32
C GLY A 38 0.74 0.91 8.63
N ILE A 39 -0.04 -0.10 9.04
CA ILE A 39 0.29 -0.92 10.21
C ILE A 39 1.66 -1.57 10.01
N ALA A 40 2.45 -1.64 11.09
CA ALA A 40 3.83 -2.13 11.07
C ALA A 40 4.82 -1.36 10.17
N GLY A 41 4.39 -0.30 9.47
CA GLY A 41 5.19 0.46 8.51
C GLY A 41 6.00 1.63 9.10
N SER A 42 6.19 1.67 10.43
CA SER A 42 7.01 2.66 11.12
C SER A 42 8.08 1.98 11.95
N ILE A 43 9.30 2.52 11.95
CA ILE A 43 10.33 2.14 12.92
C ILE A 43 9.87 2.55 14.33
N LEU A 44 9.99 1.63 15.29
CA LEU A 44 9.76 1.89 16.71
C LEU A 44 11.05 1.69 17.50
N ASN A 45 11.35 2.67 18.35
CA ASN A 45 12.43 2.60 19.33
C ASN A 45 11.84 2.44 20.74
N ALA A 46 12.49 1.61 21.55
CA ALA A 46 12.31 1.59 22.98
C ALA A 46 13.22 2.64 23.62
N LYS A 47 12.65 3.50 24.45
CA LYS A 47 13.34 4.53 25.21
C LYS A 47 13.29 4.18 26.68
N ASP A 48 14.46 3.98 27.25
CA ASP A 48 14.65 3.73 28.68
C ASP A 48 14.52 5.04 29.48
N ALA A 49 13.65 5.05 30.49
CA ALA A 49 13.33 6.25 31.26
C ALA A 49 14.47 6.71 32.18
N GLU A 50 15.33 5.80 32.64
CA GLU A 50 16.41 6.11 33.58
C GLU A 50 17.64 6.67 32.85
N THR A 51 18.00 6.03 31.73
CA THR A 51 19.20 6.35 30.95
C THR A 51 18.92 7.30 29.79
N GLY A 52 17.65 7.40 29.35
CA GLY A 52 17.25 8.14 28.15
C GLY A 52 17.70 7.49 26.84
N LYS A 53 18.30 6.29 26.89
CA LYS A 53 18.84 5.59 25.72
C LYS A 53 17.69 5.07 24.87
N GLU A 54 17.80 5.29 23.56
CA GLU A 54 16.87 4.78 22.57
C GLU A 54 17.50 3.61 21.79
N GLU A 55 16.70 2.58 21.52
CA GLU A 55 17.10 1.37 20.81
C GLU A 55 15.99 0.93 19.86
N ARG A 56 16.33 0.58 18.61
CA ARG A 56 15.36 0.02 17.66
C ARG A 56 14.87 -1.35 18.12
N VAL A 57 13.55 -1.47 18.23
CA VAL A 57 12.84 -2.70 18.58
C VAL A 57 11.91 -3.20 17.47
N TRP A 58 11.58 -2.33 16.50
CA TRP A 58 10.84 -2.67 15.30
C TRP A 58 11.22 -1.75 14.13
N VAL A 59 11.39 -2.20 12.89
CA VAL A 59 11.67 -3.59 12.50
C VAL A 59 13.15 -3.86 12.79
N ARG A 60 13.47 -5.07 13.25
CA ARG A 60 14.84 -5.48 13.54
C ARG A 60 15.01 -6.94 13.15
N ILE A 61 16.21 -7.30 12.69
CA ILE A 61 16.58 -8.68 12.37
C ILE A 61 17.47 -9.27 13.47
N TRP A 62 18.52 -8.55 13.89
CA TRP A 62 19.48 -9.09 14.86
C TRP A 62 18.89 -9.14 16.28
N GLU A 63 18.80 -10.32 16.89
CA GLU A 63 18.14 -10.51 18.19
C GLU A 63 16.68 -10.00 18.23
N ALA A 64 16.02 -9.97 17.07
CA ALA A 64 14.69 -9.43 16.87
C ALA A 64 13.69 -9.91 17.94
N ASP A 65 13.55 -11.24 18.07
CA ASP A 65 12.59 -11.84 18.99
C ASP A 65 12.94 -11.54 20.46
N ARG A 66 14.21 -11.59 20.85
CA ARG A 66 14.64 -11.31 22.24
C ARG A 66 14.31 -9.87 22.65
N GLU A 67 14.69 -8.89 21.83
CA GLU A 67 14.49 -7.48 22.15
C GLU A 67 13.02 -7.06 21.98
N PHE A 68 12.32 -7.61 20.98
CA PHE A 68 10.88 -7.44 20.81
C PHE A 68 10.11 -7.91 22.04
N ARG A 69 10.41 -9.13 22.53
CA ARG A 69 9.76 -9.68 23.73
C ARG A 69 10.07 -8.88 24.98
N ALA A 70 11.32 -8.43 25.13
CA ALA A 70 11.73 -7.69 26.32
C ALA A 70 11.11 -6.28 26.37
N LYS A 71 10.91 -5.63 25.22
CA LYS A 71 10.65 -4.18 25.19
C LYS A 71 9.39 -3.75 24.47
N LEU A 72 8.82 -4.59 23.59
CA LEU A 72 7.67 -4.22 22.77
C LEU A 72 6.36 -4.90 23.20
N TRP A 73 6.45 -6.06 23.87
CA TRP A 73 5.28 -6.66 24.52
C TRP A 73 4.60 -5.67 25.46
N CYS A 74 3.28 -5.71 25.43
CA CYS A 74 2.47 -4.63 25.93
C CYS A 74 1.16 -5.12 26.51
N LYS A 75 0.48 -4.23 27.23
CA LYS A 75 -0.87 -4.42 27.72
C LYS A 75 -1.70 -3.19 27.44
N PHE A 76 -2.95 -3.37 27.06
CA PHE A 76 -3.88 -2.27 26.91
C PHE A 76 -4.36 -1.79 28.28
N ASP A 77 -4.26 -0.48 28.47
CA ASP A 77 -4.80 0.25 29.60
C ASP A 77 -6.12 0.93 29.18
N PRO A 78 -7.27 0.43 29.65
CA PRO A 78 -8.58 0.93 29.26
C PRO A 78 -8.87 2.35 29.76
N ASP A 79 -8.24 2.78 30.86
CA ASP A 79 -8.43 4.12 31.41
C ASP A 79 -7.82 5.19 30.51
N SER A 80 -6.62 4.91 29.98
CA SER A 80 -5.94 5.81 29.03
C SER A 80 -6.29 5.53 27.56
N GLY A 81 -6.83 4.34 27.25
CA GLY A 81 -7.07 3.88 25.89
C GLY A 81 -5.78 3.57 25.12
N LYS A 82 -4.68 3.30 25.83
CA LYS A 82 -3.34 3.12 25.27
C LYS A 82 -2.82 1.72 25.49
N THR A 83 -2.00 1.28 24.56
CA THR A 83 -1.16 0.11 24.73
C THR A 83 0.18 0.53 25.34
N VAL A 84 0.48 0.05 26.53
CA VAL A 84 1.70 0.40 27.30
C VAL A 84 2.65 -0.80 27.38
N SER A 85 3.96 -0.51 27.42
CA SER A 85 4.98 -1.56 27.61
C SER A 85 4.76 -2.31 28.92
N LEU A 86 5.06 -3.61 28.94
CA LEU A 86 5.03 -4.39 30.18
C LEU A 86 6.15 -3.99 31.14
N ASP A 87 7.26 -3.46 30.62
CA ASP A 87 8.29 -2.83 31.44
C ASP A 87 7.94 -1.35 31.66
N PRO A 88 7.66 -0.92 32.91
CA PRO A 88 7.28 0.45 33.22
C PRO A 88 8.41 1.47 32.99
N ASN A 89 9.67 1.01 32.91
CA ASN A 89 10.82 1.87 32.61
C ASN A 89 10.98 2.11 31.10
N ILE A 90 10.20 1.44 30.25
CA ILE A 90 10.29 1.54 28.79
C ILE A 90 9.09 2.29 28.23
N SER A 91 9.38 3.29 27.41
CA SER A 91 8.40 3.96 26.55
C SER A 91 8.73 3.70 25.09
N ILE A 92 7.71 3.62 24.23
CA ILE A 92 7.91 3.45 22.79
C ILE A 92 7.82 4.79 22.11
N VAL A 93 8.82 5.09 21.28
CA VAL A 93 8.93 6.33 20.52
C VAL A 93 9.19 6.03 19.05
N VAL A 94 8.81 6.97 18.20
CA VAL A 94 9.02 6.89 16.75
C VAL A 94 10.10 7.89 16.37
N PRO A 95 11.14 7.46 15.64
CA PRO A 95 12.20 8.35 15.18
C PRO A 95 11.66 9.48 14.28
N GLU A 96 12.23 10.68 14.35
CA GLU A 96 11.81 11.86 13.59
C GLU A 96 12.88 12.39 12.62
N GLU A 97 14.02 11.68 12.49
CA GLU A 97 15.10 12.03 11.57
C GLU A 97 14.63 12.05 10.11
N ARG A 98 15.36 12.81 9.28
CA ARG A 98 14.98 13.12 7.89
C ARG A 98 13.53 13.60 7.80
N ASP A 99 13.16 14.47 8.74
CA ASP A 99 11.81 15.03 8.85
C ASP A 99 10.70 13.96 8.88
N GLY A 100 10.98 12.84 9.55
CA GLY A 100 10.07 11.70 9.71
C GLY A 100 10.14 10.68 8.57
N LEU A 101 10.91 10.93 7.50
CA LEU A 101 11.10 9.97 6.42
C LEU A 101 11.92 8.75 6.87
N TYR A 102 12.88 8.94 7.78
CA TYR A 102 13.71 7.83 8.27
C TYR A 102 12.86 6.70 8.86
N ALA A 103 11.79 7.03 9.60
CA ALA A 103 10.93 6.05 10.23
C ALA A 103 10.11 5.19 9.24
N ILE A 104 9.98 5.60 7.98
CA ILE A 104 9.07 4.97 7.00
C ILE A 104 9.77 4.55 5.70
N ASP A 105 11.03 4.93 5.52
CA ASP A 105 11.82 4.67 4.30
C ASP A 105 12.22 3.20 4.20
N CYS A 106 13.18 2.76 5.01
CA CYS A 106 13.68 1.39 5.07
C CYS A 106 13.55 0.91 6.52
N LEU A 107 12.68 -0.07 6.77
CA LEU A 107 12.26 -0.43 8.13
C LEU A 107 13.36 -1.12 8.95
N ASP A 108 14.32 -1.76 8.28
CA ASP A 108 15.59 -2.19 8.89
C ASP A 108 16.79 -1.67 8.07
N PRO A 109 17.32 -0.47 8.38
CA PRO A 109 18.44 0.11 7.64
C PRO A 109 19.78 -0.60 7.90
N ASP A 110 19.89 -1.42 8.95
CA ASP A 110 21.13 -2.15 9.26
C ASP A 110 21.26 -3.42 8.41
N MET A 111 20.23 -3.79 7.66
CA MET A 111 20.29 -4.91 6.73
C MET A 111 21.03 -4.53 5.44
N VAL A 112 22.24 -5.05 5.28
CA VAL A 112 23.09 -4.81 4.11
C VAL A 112 22.78 -5.76 2.95
N ILE A 113 22.35 -7.00 3.22
CA ILE A 113 22.01 -8.02 2.22
C ILE A 113 20.49 -8.21 2.22
N GLY A 114 19.82 -8.05 1.08
CA GLY A 114 18.36 -8.18 0.98
C GLY A 114 17.57 -6.95 1.44
N ARG A 115 18.24 -5.78 1.53
CA ARG A 115 17.67 -4.49 1.95
C ARG A 115 16.34 -4.15 1.28
N ASP A 116 16.21 -4.48 0.00
CA ASP A 116 14.98 -4.25 -0.78
C ASP A 116 13.74 -4.92 -0.13
N ASN A 117 13.93 -6.04 0.58
CA ASN A 117 12.84 -6.75 1.25
C ASN A 117 12.29 -6.02 2.49
N VAL A 118 13.01 -5.04 3.05
CA VAL A 118 12.57 -4.21 4.20
C VAL A 118 12.36 -2.73 3.84
N CYS A 119 12.63 -2.35 2.59
CA CYS A 119 12.29 -1.05 2.04
C CYS A 119 10.77 -0.87 1.94
N TYR A 120 10.23 0.21 2.51
CA TYR A 120 8.80 0.45 2.53
C TYR A 120 8.39 1.62 1.62
N PHE A 121 8.66 2.87 2.01
CA PHE A 121 8.47 4.02 1.12
C PHE A 121 9.70 4.34 0.26
N HIS A 122 10.79 3.58 0.38
CA HIS A 122 12.07 3.90 -0.28
C HIS A 122 11.96 4.25 -1.77
N GLU A 123 11.28 3.41 -2.54
CA GLU A 123 11.11 3.62 -3.98
C GLU A 123 10.28 4.86 -4.28
N MET A 124 9.17 5.07 -3.55
CA MET A 124 8.35 6.28 -3.67
C MET A 124 9.14 7.54 -3.32
N ILE A 125 9.93 7.53 -2.25
CA ILE A 125 10.78 8.66 -1.86
C ILE A 125 11.80 8.97 -2.96
N THR A 126 12.47 7.94 -3.48
CA THR A 126 13.47 8.05 -4.56
C THR A 126 12.86 8.63 -5.83
N GLU A 127 11.70 8.11 -6.25
CA GLU A 127 10.96 8.63 -7.40
C GLU A 127 10.55 10.09 -7.20
N MET A 128 9.98 10.43 -6.03
CA MET A 128 9.60 11.81 -5.73
C MET A 128 10.80 12.76 -5.76
N THR A 129 11.95 12.36 -5.20
CA THR A 129 13.18 13.15 -5.30
C THR A 129 13.61 13.36 -6.75
N SER A 130 13.47 12.34 -7.60
CA SER A 130 13.74 12.48 -9.04
C SER A 130 12.80 13.47 -9.75
N TRP A 131 11.59 13.67 -9.21
CA TRP A 131 10.61 14.62 -9.76
C TRP A 131 10.82 16.07 -9.28
N GLY A 132 11.79 16.31 -8.39
CA GLY A 132 12.08 17.66 -7.88
C GLY A 132 11.76 17.89 -6.40
N TYR A 133 11.26 16.88 -5.69
CA TYR A 133 10.98 16.99 -4.26
C TYR A 133 12.25 16.99 -3.41
N GLN A 134 12.24 17.75 -2.33
CA GLN A 134 13.36 17.87 -1.40
C GLN A 134 12.92 17.53 0.03
N GLU A 135 13.63 16.60 0.65
CA GLU A 135 13.43 16.23 2.06
C GLU A 135 13.53 17.44 2.98
N GLY A 136 12.62 17.54 3.94
CA GLY A 136 12.59 18.63 4.91
C GLY A 136 12.13 19.98 4.36
N LYS A 137 11.83 20.08 3.06
CA LYS A 137 11.26 21.29 2.45
C LYS A 137 9.95 21.05 1.74
N THR A 138 9.87 20.04 0.88
CA THR A 138 8.66 19.68 0.13
C THR A 138 8.28 18.22 0.29
N LEU A 139 9.13 17.38 0.88
CA LEU A 139 8.85 15.98 1.17
C LEU A 139 9.11 15.66 2.65
N PHE A 140 8.11 15.07 3.29
CA PHE A 140 8.08 14.81 4.72
C PHE A 140 7.47 13.44 5.01
N GLY A 141 7.87 12.83 6.13
CA GLY A 141 7.28 11.59 6.62
C GLY A 141 6.57 11.79 7.96
N PHE A 142 5.63 10.89 8.25
CA PHE A 142 4.97 10.81 9.55
C PHE A 142 4.83 9.36 10.00
N GLY A 143 5.88 8.84 10.64
CA GLY A 143 5.76 7.59 11.39
C GLY A 143 4.93 7.76 12.66
N TYR A 144 4.27 6.68 13.09
CA TYR A 144 3.48 6.63 14.32
C TYR A 144 3.53 5.25 14.98
N ASP A 145 3.18 5.16 16.27
CA ASP A 145 3.07 3.88 16.96
C ASP A 145 1.84 3.13 16.47
N PHE A 146 2.03 2.25 15.50
CA PHE A 146 0.98 1.51 14.82
C PHE A 146 0.24 0.53 15.74
N ARG A 147 0.69 0.31 16.98
CA ARG A 147 -0.01 -0.53 17.96
C ARG A 147 -1.23 0.17 18.54
N GLN A 148 -1.20 1.50 18.59
CA GLN A 148 -2.23 2.33 19.21
C GLN A 148 -3.47 2.46 18.33
N THR A 149 -4.57 2.94 18.93
CA THR A 149 -5.79 3.30 18.20
C THR A 149 -5.54 4.44 17.21
N ASN A 150 -6.18 4.38 16.04
CA ASN A 150 -6.07 5.40 14.99
C ASN A 150 -6.59 6.78 15.41
N ARG A 151 -7.28 6.89 16.56
CA ARG A 151 -7.76 8.16 17.14
C ARG A 151 -7.06 8.53 18.45
N LEU A 152 -5.87 7.99 18.70
CA LEU A 152 -5.11 8.33 19.91
C LEU A 152 -4.78 9.82 19.92
N LYS A 153 -5.17 10.52 20.98
CA LYS A 153 -5.06 11.99 21.07
C LYS A 153 -3.63 12.47 20.81
N GLU A 154 -2.63 11.83 21.40
CA GLU A 154 -1.23 12.22 21.24
C GLU A 154 -0.75 12.14 19.79
N THR A 155 -1.19 11.10 19.07
CA THR A 155 -0.87 10.93 17.65
C THR A 155 -1.59 11.98 16.80
N MET A 156 -2.86 12.27 17.09
CA MET A 156 -3.62 13.33 16.41
C MET A 156 -2.99 14.71 16.63
N ASP A 157 -2.62 15.04 17.88
CA ASP A 157 -1.95 16.29 18.22
C ASP A 157 -0.59 16.42 17.50
N ARG A 158 0.19 15.33 17.44
CA ARG A 158 1.45 15.28 16.67
C ARG A 158 1.22 15.50 15.17
N LEU A 159 0.19 14.88 14.59
CA LEU A 159 -0.13 15.06 13.17
C LEU A 159 -0.52 16.52 12.88
N ALA A 160 -1.34 17.12 13.74
CA ALA A 160 -1.71 18.54 13.61
C ALA A 160 -0.48 19.46 13.67
N ALA A 161 0.41 19.24 14.63
CA ALA A 161 1.66 20.00 14.76
C ALA A 161 2.58 19.80 13.55
N LYS A 162 2.67 18.58 13.02
CA LYS A 162 3.47 18.28 11.83
C LYS A 162 2.93 19.00 10.59
N LEU A 163 1.61 18.99 10.38
CA LEU A 163 0.96 19.71 9.27
C LEU A 163 1.23 21.22 9.35
N GLU A 164 1.12 21.82 10.53
CA GLU A 164 1.42 23.24 10.74
C GLU A 164 2.90 23.57 10.46
N ALA A 165 3.82 22.73 10.94
CA ALA A 165 5.25 22.89 10.71
C ALA A 165 5.59 22.83 9.21
N ILE A 166 5.03 21.85 8.49
CA ILE A 166 5.21 21.71 7.04
C ILE A 166 4.65 22.92 6.30
N TYR A 167 3.43 23.34 6.63
CA TYR A 167 2.79 24.51 6.01
C TYR A 167 3.65 25.77 6.16
N THR A 168 4.22 25.97 7.36
CA THR A 168 5.12 27.09 7.65
C THR A 168 6.44 26.98 6.86
N ALA A 169 7.08 25.80 6.88
CA ALA A 169 8.33 25.54 6.15
C ALA A 169 8.16 25.69 4.62
N SER A 170 6.96 25.42 4.11
CA SER A 170 6.63 25.47 2.68
C SER A 170 6.10 26.83 2.23
N GLY A 171 6.27 27.89 3.03
CA GLY A 171 5.85 29.25 2.67
C GLY A 171 4.32 29.44 2.58
N GLY A 172 3.56 28.64 3.33
CA GLY A 172 2.10 28.71 3.36
C GLY A 172 1.40 27.92 2.25
N LYS A 173 2.10 27.01 1.57
CA LYS A 173 1.47 26.06 0.64
C LYS A 173 0.75 24.95 1.40
N LYS A 174 -0.47 24.63 0.96
CA LYS A 174 -1.23 23.49 1.49
C LYS A 174 -0.60 22.16 1.05
N ILE A 175 -0.84 21.13 1.85
CA ILE A 175 -0.10 19.85 1.82
C ILE A 175 -0.92 18.77 1.13
N THR A 176 -0.27 17.97 0.28
CA THR A 176 -0.86 16.70 -0.17
C THR A 176 -0.44 15.58 0.77
N VAL A 177 -1.39 14.91 1.38
CA VAL A 177 -1.12 13.76 2.26
C VAL A 177 -1.25 12.49 1.44
N ILE A 178 -0.24 11.63 1.46
CA ILE A 178 -0.26 10.32 0.81
C ILE A 178 -0.19 9.26 1.91
N THR A 179 -1.20 8.41 1.98
CA THR A 179 -1.30 7.38 3.01
C THR A 179 -1.27 6.00 2.39
N HIS A 180 -0.65 5.04 3.06
CA HIS A 180 -0.75 3.64 2.69
C HIS A 180 -1.47 2.81 3.76
N SER A 181 -2.31 1.86 3.32
CA SER A 181 -2.96 0.87 4.19
C SER A 181 -3.66 1.54 5.39
N MET A 182 -3.41 1.08 6.61
CA MET A 182 -4.01 1.64 7.84
C MET A 182 -3.75 3.14 8.06
N GLY A 183 -2.70 3.71 7.47
CA GLY A 183 -2.47 5.17 7.50
C GLY A 183 -3.64 5.96 6.92
N GLY A 184 -4.40 5.35 5.99
CA GLY A 184 -5.63 5.93 5.46
C GLY A 184 -6.73 6.01 6.52
N LEU A 185 -6.84 5.03 7.42
CA LEU A 185 -7.79 5.06 8.54
C LEU A 185 -7.39 6.12 9.57
N LEU A 186 -6.10 6.23 9.87
CA LEU A 186 -5.55 7.28 10.74
C LEU A 186 -5.91 8.68 10.24
N VAL A 187 -5.65 8.96 8.95
CA VAL A 187 -5.97 10.27 8.36
C VAL A 187 -7.48 10.50 8.27
N LYS A 188 -8.29 9.46 7.99
CA LYS A 188 -9.74 9.57 8.01
C LYS A 188 -10.27 9.92 9.40
N CYS A 189 -9.77 9.27 10.46
CA CYS A 189 -10.07 9.63 11.85
C CYS A 189 -9.68 11.08 12.13
N PHE A 190 -8.48 11.49 11.71
CA PHE A 190 -8.00 12.85 11.88
C PHE A 190 -8.91 13.88 11.19
N MET A 191 -9.37 13.61 9.97
CA MET A 191 -10.33 14.47 9.26
C MET A 191 -11.66 14.63 10.00
N SER A 192 -12.16 13.56 10.61
CA SER A 192 -13.40 13.62 11.39
C SER A 192 -13.26 14.40 12.69
N LEU A 193 -12.10 14.30 13.35
CA LEU A 193 -11.86 14.89 14.67
C LEU A 193 -11.28 16.31 14.61
N HIS A 194 -10.57 16.64 13.53
CA HIS A 194 -9.82 17.88 13.33
C HIS A 194 -10.08 18.45 11.92
N SER A 195 -11.36 18.52 11.53
CA SER A 195 -11.78 18.98 10.20
C SER A 195 -11.30 20.40 9.87
N ASP A 196 -11.23 21.28 10.86
CA ASP A 196 -10.75 22.66 10.72
C ASP A 196 -9.25 22.72 10.41
N VAL A 197 -8.46 21.88 11.08
CA VAL A 197 -7.01 21.74 10.82
C VAL A 197 -6.79 21.18 9.42
N CYS A 198 -7.58 20.17 9.03
CA CYS A 198 -7.52 19.59 7.69
C CYS A 198 -7.88 20.61 6.61
N GLU A 199 -8.96 21.35 6.77
CA GLU A 199 -9.38 22.40 5.83
C GLU A 199 -8.29 23.48 5.68
N LYS A 200 -7.63 23.84 6.79
CA LYS A 200 -6.56 24.85 6.79
C LYS A 200 -5.31 24.38 6.05
N TYR A 201 -4.82 23.18 6.36
CA TYR A 201 -3.48 22.75 5.97
C TYR A 201 -3.44 21.74 4.81
N ILE A 202 -4.50 20.96 4.59
CA ILE A 202 -4.51 19.88 3.59
C ILE A 202 -5.11 20.40 2.28
N LYS A 203 -4.41 20.16 1.17
CA LYS A 203 -4.88 20.41 -0.20
C LYS A 203 -5.58 19.18 -0.76
N SER A 204 -4.95 18.02 -0.61
CA SER A 204 -5.39 16.77 -1.20
C SER A 204 -4.97 15.59 -0.34
N TRP A 205 -5.74 14.52 -0.38
CA TRP A 205 -5.40 13.24 0.24
C TRP A 205 -5.46 12.14 -0.80
N ILE A 206 -4.36 11.40 -0.94
CA ILE A 206 -4.25 10.21 -1.78
C ILE A 206 -4.15 9.00 -0.86
N ALA A 207 -5.19 8.17 -0.82
CA ALA A 207 -5.19 6.92 -0.09
C ALA A 207 -4.77 5.77 -1.01
N ILE A 208 -3.80 4.98 -0.59
CA ILE A 208 -3.28 3.82 -1.33
C ILE A 208 -3.55 2.56 -0.51
N ALA A 209 -4.30 1.61 -1.08
CA ALA A 209 -4.65 0.33 -0.48
C ALA A 209 -5.26 0.43 0.93
N ALA A 210 -6.07 1.47 1.20
CA ALA A 210 -6.63 1.69 2.54
C ALA A 210 -7.80 0.72 2.83
N PRO A 211 -7.78 -0.03 3.96
CA PRO A 211 -8.84 -0.97 4.32
C PRO A 211 -10.02 -0.27 5.00
N PHE A 212 -10.82 0.51 4.26
CA PHE A 212 -11.88 1.35 4.85
C PHE A 212 -12.92 0.59 5.68
N GLN A 213 -13.15 -0.70 5.38
CA GLN A 213 -14.06 -1.58 6.14
C GLN A 213 -13.31 -2.74 6.83
N GLY A 214 -11.98 -2.67 6.89
CA GLY A 214 -11.12 -3.70 7.48
C GLY A 214 -10.60 -4.73 6.48
N ALA A 215 -9.81 -5.68 6.98
CA ALA A 215 -9.19 -6.79 6.26
C ALA A 215 -9.58 -8.10 6.96
N PRO A 216 -10.83 -8.57 6.78
CA PRO A 216 -11.50 -9.49 7.71
C PRO A 216 -10.78 -10.84 7.87
N GLY A 217 -10.46 -11.52 6.77
CA GLY A 217 -9.83 -12.84 6.83
C GLY A 217 -8.41 -12.78 7.38
N TYR A 218 -7.63 -11.81 6.90
CA TYR A 218 -6.24 -11.60 7.34
C TYR A 218 -6.17 -11.30 8.84
N VAL A 219 -7.00 -10.37 9.33
CA VAL A 219 -7.01 -9.96 10.74
C VAL A 219 -7.57 -11.05 11.65
N THR A 220 -8.60 -11.79 11.21
CA THR A 220 -9.15 -12.92 11.97
C THR A 220 -8.09 -14.00 12.22
N SER A 221 -7.34 -14.39 11.18
CA SER A 221 -6.25 -15.37 11.34
C SER A 221 -5.06 -14.80 12.14
N THR A 222 -4.79 -13.51 12.03
CA THR A 222 -3.76 -12.83 12.84
C THR A 222 -4.11 -12.85 14.34
N LEU A 223 -5.36 -12.59 14.70
CA LEU A 223 -5.83 -12.61 16.09
C LEU A 223 -5.86 -14.02 16.70
N LEU A 224 -6.13 -15.05 15.89
CA LEU A 224 -6.20 -16.43 16.38
C LEU A 224 -4.84 -17.12 16.38
N ASN A 225 -4.05 -16.98 15.31
CA ASN A 225 -2.84 -17.77 15.11
C ASN A 225 -1.54 -16.96 15.14
N GLY A 226 -1.63 -15.63 15.16
CA GLY A 226 -0.50 -14.75 14.86
C GLY A 226 -0.17 -14.67 13.39
N MET A 227 0.83 -13.87 13.04
CA MET A 227 1.32 -13.74 11.68
C MET A 227 2.85 -13.77 11.64
N SER A 228 3.39 -14.15 10.49
CA SER A 228 4.82 -14.07 10.18
C SER A 228 4.98 -13.23 8.92
N PHE A 229 5.97 -12.35 8.92
CA PHE A 229 6.23 -11.43 7.81
C PHE A 229 7.16 -12.02 6.74
N VAL A 230 7.71 -13.20 7.01
CA VAL A 230 8.65 -13.93 6.14
C VAL A 230 8.34 -15.41 6.27
N ASP A 231 8.28 -16.12 5.14
CA ASP A 231 8.06 -17.56 5.09
C ASP A 231 9.39 -18.32 4.98
N GLY A 232 9.43 -19.55 5.51
CA GLY A 232 10.61 -20.43 5.42
C GLY A 232 11.67 -20.18 6.49
N TRP A 233 12.91 -20.58 6.21
CA TRP A 233 14.02 -20.53 7.18
C TRP A 233 14.42 -19.09 7.58
N GLU A 234 14.10 -18.10 6.75
CA GLU A 234 14.40 -16.70 7.01
C GLU A 234 13.57 -16.16 8.18
N ALA A 235 12.40 -16.74 8.45
CA ALA A 235 11.53 -16.39 9.58
C ALA A 235 12.23 -16.52 10.96
N TYR A 236 13.25 -17.38 11.08
CA TYR A 236 14.02 -17.53 12.33
C TYR A 236 14.83 -16.28 12.69
N PHE A 237 15.09 -15.39 11.73
CA PHE A 237 15.78 -14.12 11.96
C PHE A 237 14.82 -12.97 12.26
N PHE A 238 13.51 -13.20 12.21
CA PHE A 238 12.49 -12.20 12.50
C PHE A 238 11.72 -12.56 13.78
N VAL A 239 10.81 -11.68 14.19
CA VAL A 239 9.93 -11.91 15.34
C VAL A 239 9.09 -13.17 15.08
N SER A 240 9.09 -14.09 16.05
CA SER A 240 8.34 -15.34 15.88
C SER A 240 6.83 -15.08 15.80
N LYS A 241 6.11 -15.95 15.08
CA LYS A 241 4.65 -15.88 14.94
C LYS A 241 3.94 -15.73 16.29
N TRP A 242 4.39 -16.49 17.28
CA TRP A 242 3.82 -16.47 18.62
C TRP A 242 4.17 -15.19 19.39
N SER A 243 5.42 -14.73 19.34
CA SER A 243 5.79 -13.45 19.96
C SER A 243 4.96 -12.30 19.41
N PHE A 244 4.75 -12.27 18.09
CA PHE A 244 3.92 -11.27 17.44
C PHE A 244 2.44 -11.41 17.80
N HIS A 245 1.91 -12.65 17.88
CA HIS A 245 0.54 -12.93 18.36
C HIS A 245 0.28 -12.29 19.73
N GLN A 246 1.21 -12.46 20.68
CA GLN A 246 1.07 -11.89 22.02
C GLN A 246 1.09 -10.36 22.03
N LEU A 247 1.76 -9.72 21.05
CA LEU A 247 1.70 -8.28 20.86
C LEU A 247 0.31 -7.84 20.35
N VAL A 248 -0.17 -8.46 19.27
CA VAL A 248 -1.35 -7.97 18.53
C VAL A 248 -2.65 -8.09 19.30
N ILE A 249 -2.76 -9.04 20.24
CA ILE A 249 -3.94 -9.18 21.11
C ILE A 249 -4.21 -7.92 21.93
N GLU A 250 -3.16 -7.17 22.28
CA GLU A 250 -3.23 -5.95 23.08
C GLU A 250 -3.04 -4.67 22.24
N CYS A 251 -3.16 -4.76 20.91
CA CYS A 251 -3.04 -3.62 19.98
C CYS A 251 -4.40 -3.16 19.45
N PRO A 252 -4.93 -1.99 19.84
CA PRO A 252 -6.17 -1.45 19.30
C PRO A 252 -6.26 -1.35 17.79
N SER A 253 -5.15 -1.07 17.11
CA SER A 253 -5.10 -1.00 15.66
C SER A 253 -5.55 -2.29 14.96
N ILE A 254 -5.26 -3.45 15.54
CA ILE A 254 -5.63 -4.76 14.98
C ILE A 254 -7.15 -4.95 15.04
N TYR A 255 -7.78 -4.55 16.14
CA TYR A 255 -9.23 -4.63 16.31
C TYR A 255 -9.94 -3.65 15.37
N GLU A 256 -9.34 -2.48 15.10
CA GLU A 256 -9.85 -1.49 14.15
C GLU A 256 -9.79 -1.98 12.70
N LEU A 257 -8.93 -2.96 12.38
CA LEU A 257 -8.84 -3.61 11.07
C LEU A 257 -9.75 -4.86 10.93
N MET A 258 -10.39 -5.33 12.02
CA MET A 258 -11.37 -6.41 11.90
C MET A 258 -12.56 -5.97 11.03
N ALA A 259 -13.31 -6.94 10.50
CA ALA A 259 -14.51 -6.70 9.69
C ALA A 259 -15.43 -5.64 10.32
N CYS A 260 -15.82 -4.64 9.53
CA CYS A 260 -16.86 -3.71 9.94
C CYS A 260 -18.19 -4.46 10.13
N LEU A 261 -18.77 -4.37 11.34
CA LEU A 261 -19.95 -5.13 11.74
C LEU A 261 -21.24 -4.58 11.11
N ASP A 262 -21.27 -3.27 10.86
CA ASP A 262 -22.45 -2.56 10.34
C ASP A 262 -22.37 -2.32 8.82
N TYR A 263 -21.32 -2.85 8.16
CA TYR A 263 -21.15 -2.74 6.72
C TYR A 263 -21.87 -3.89 6.02
N GLU A 264 -22.67 -3.55 5.01
CA GLU A 264 -23.35 -4.53 4.16
C GLU A 264 -22.40 -5.07 3.10
N TRP A 265 -21.66 -6.13 3.47
CA TRP A 265 -20.76 -6.84 2.56
C TRP A 265 -21.54 -7.61 1.48
N GLU A 266 -21.11 -7.51 0.22
CA GLU A 266 -21.58 -8.36 -0.88
C GLU A 266 -21.30 -9.84 -0.56
N HIS A 267 -20.09 -10.11 -0.07
CA HIS A 267 -19.67 -11.41 0.43
C HIS A 267 -19.34 -11.30 1.92
N ALA A 268 -20.32 -11.57 2.78
CA ALA A 268 -20.15 -11.46 4.23
C ALA A 268 -18.94 -12.28 4.72
N PRO A 269 -17.99 -11.67 5.46
CA PRO A 269 -16.86 -12.39 6.02
C PRO A 269 -17.33 -13.30 7.14
N LEU A 270 -16.90 -14.56 7.10
CA LEU A 270 -17.28 -15.59 8.06
C LEU A 270 -16.06 -16.20 8.74
N LEU A 271 -16.22 -16.56 10.00
CA LEU A 271 -15.36 -17.54 10.66
C LEU A 271 -16.05 -18.89 10.55
N GLN A 272 -15.39 -19.88 9.96
CA GLN A 272 -15.94 -21.21 9.74
C GLN A 272 -15.11 -22.26 10.47
N ILE A 273 -15.77 -23.23 11.09
CA ILE A 273 -15.10 -24.26 11.88
C ILE A 273 -15.75 -25.60 11.58
N TRP A 274 -14.96 -26.56 11.09
CA TRP A 274 -15.36 -27.95 11.08
C TRP A 274 -15.27 -28.48 12.50
N LYS A 275 -16.42 -28.67 13.14
CA LYS A 275 -16.51 -29.06 14.55
C LYS A 275 -16.81 -30.54 14.70
N GLU A 276 -16.15 -31.16 15.67
CA GLU A 276 -16.38 -32.55 16.02
C GLU A 276 -17.68 -32.68 16.84
N ILE A 277 -18.57 -33.57 16.40
CA ILE A 277 -19.80 -33.91 17.10
C ILE A 277 -19.84 -35.42 17.29
N GLN A 278 -19.95 -35.84 18.54
CA GLN A 278 -20.17 -37.23 18.90
C GLN A 278 -21.65 -37.55 18.89
N ASP A 279 -22.03 -38.61 18.17
CA ASP A 279 -23.38 -39.15 18.24
C ASP A 279 -23.61 -39.93 19.55
N SER A 280 -24.86 -40.30 19.83
CA SER A 280 -25.21 -41.07 21.04
C SER A 280 -24.59 -42.48 21.09
N ASN A 281 -23.97 -42.94 20.00
CA ASN A 281 -23.27 -44.21 19.90
C ASN A 281 -21.75 -44.06 20.02
N GLY A 282 -21.24 -42.83 20.20
CA GLY A 282 -19.81 -42.51 20.28
C GLY A 282 -19.09 -42.40 18.94
N ASN A 283 -19.82 -42.36 17.81
CA ASN A 283 -19.20 -42.08 16.52
C ASN A 283 -18.99 -40.57 16.36
N SER A 284 -17.80 -40.20 15.91
CA SER A 284 -17.46 -38.82 15.59
C SER A 284 -17.92 -38.45 14.18
N THR A 285 -18.55 -37.29 14.04
CA THR A 285 -18.95 -36.68 12.78
C THR A 285 -18.51 -35.22 12.75
N ALA A 286 -18.19 -34.71 11.56
CA ALA A 286 -17.79 -33.31 11.38
C ALA A 286 -18.94 -32.49 10.80
N ILE A 287 -19.23 -31.32 11.38
CA ILE A 287 -20.17 -30.34 10.83
C ILE A 287 -19.47 -28.99 10.68
N LEU A 288 -19.67 -28.33 9.54
CA LEU A 288 -19.18 -26.97 9.33
C LEU A 288 -20.14 -25.96 9.98
N GLU A 289 -19.71 -25.37 11.10
CA GLU A 289 -20.36 -24.19 11.69
C GLU A 289 -19.79 -22.93 11.01
N SER A 290 -20.64 -21.93 10.77
CA SER A 290 -20.24 -20.64 10.20
C SER A 290 -20.77 -19.51 11.08
N PHE A 291 -19.88 -18.58 11.42
CA PHE A 291 -20.14 -17.48 12.34
C PHE A 291 -19.94 -16.16 11.62
N THR A 292 -20.94 -15.28 11.72
CA THR A 292 -20.82 -13.88 11.29
C THR A 292 -19.76 -13.14 12.13
N PRO A 293 -19.31 -11.94 11.72
CA PRO A 293 -18.32 -11.17 12.48
C PRO A 293 -18.74 -10.89 13.93
N VAL A 294 -20.04 -10.70 14.18
CA VAL A 294 -20.59 -10.50 15.52
C VAL A 294 -20.54 -11.79 16.34
N GLU A 295 -20.93 -12.92 15.75
CA GLU A 295 -20.92 -14.22 16.42
C GLU A 295 -19.50 -14.73 16.70
N ALA A 296 -18.56 -14.43 15.80
CA ALA A 296 -17.14 -14.80 15.92
C ALA A 296 -16.48 -14.24 17.19
N VAL A 297 -16.98 -13.13 17.75
CA VAL A 297 -16.50 -12.58 19.03
C VAL A 297 -16.60 -13.59 20.17
N SER A 298 -17.67 -14.40 20.19
CA SER A 298 -17.83 -15.46 21.18
C SER A 298 -16.77 -16.55 21.03
N ILE A 299 -16.45 -16.90 19.79
CA ILE A 299 -15.42 -17.88 19.44
C ILE A 299 -14.04 -17.37 19.84
N PHE A 300 -13.67 -16.12 19.50
CA PHE A 300 -12.40 -15.53 19.93
C PHE A 300 -12.25 -15.53 21.45
N THR A 301 -13.32 -15.19 22.17
CA THR A 301 -13.33 -15.18 23.64
C THR A 301 -13.01 -16.56 24.21
N GLN A 302 -13.57 -17.61 23.62
CA GLN A 302 -13.36 -18.98 24.10
C GLN A 302 -12.00 -19.55 23.65
N ALA A 303 -11.63 -19.33 22.39
CA ALA A 303 -10.38 -19.83 21.83
C ALA A 303 -9.14 -19.26 22.53
N LEU A 304 -9.22 -17.98 22.94
CA LEU A 304 -8.13 -17.27 23.59
C LEU A 304 -8.29 -17.20 25.12
N SER A 305 -9.22 -17.93 25.74
CA SER A 305 -9.50 -17.79 27.18
C SER A 305 -8.32 -18.19 28.08
N PHE A 306 -7.46 -19.08 27.60
CA PHE A 306 -6.24 -19.53 28.28
C PHE A 306 -4.97 -18.99 27.62
N ASN A 307 -5.10 -18.02 26.70
CA ASN A 307 -3.92 -17.40 26.12
C ASN A 307 -3.17 -16.62 27.20
N GLU A 308 -1.90 -16.97 27.39
CA GLU A 308 -1.04 -16.41 28.43
C GLU A 308 0.36 -16.15 27.92
N LEU A 309 1.00 -15.18 28.55
CA LEU A 309 2.33 -14.70 28.25
C LEU A 309 3.24 -14.95 29.46
N SER A 310 4.25 -15.81 29.30
CA SER A 310 5.20 -16.10 30.39
C SER A 310 6.45 -15.22 30.30
N ILE A 311 6.64 -14.34 31.30
CA ILE A 311 7.80 -13.44 31.42
C ILE A 311 8.41 -13.59 32.81
N GLY A 312 9.69 -13.98 32.89
CA GLY A 312 10.40 -14.06 34.17
C GLY A 312 9.78 -15.05 35.16
N GLY A 313 9.04 -16.05 34.68
CA GLY A 313 8.30 -17.01 35.51
C GLY A 313 6.95 -16.50 36.03
N ILE A 314 6.48 -15.36 35.54
CA ILE A 314 5.14 -14.83 35.80
C ILE A 314 4.30 -15.02 34.53
N ASP A 315 3.14 -15.66 34.68
CA ASP A 315 2.18 -15.83 33.59
C ASP A 315 1.16 -14.69 33.61
N ILE A 316 1.12 -13.95 32.50
CA ILE A 316 0.22 -12.80 32.31
C ILE A 316 -0.89 -13.25 31.36
N PRO A 317 -2.17 -13.28 31.80
CA PRO A 317 -3.27 -13.65 30.92
C PRO A 317 -3.50 -12.55 29.87
N LEU A 318 -3.55 -12.95 28.61
CA LEU A 318 -3.82 -12.09 27.45
C LEU A 318 -5.00 -12.67 26.64
N PRO A 319 -6.22 -12.70 27.19
CA PRO A 319 -7.37 -13.20 26.45
C PRO A 319 -7.79 -12.22 25.35
N PHE A 320 -8.73 -12.63 24.49
CA PHE A 320 -9.38 -11.71 23.55
C PHE A 320 -9.95 -10.49 24.30
N ASN A 321 -9.47 -9.30 23.94
CA ASN A 321 -9.71 -8.09 24.73
C ASN A 321 -10.96 -7.35 24.25
N LYS A 322 -12.08 -7.60 24.95
CA LYS A 322 -13.38 -6.98 24.64
C LYS A 322 -13.41 -5.47 24.87
N GLU A 323 -12.56 -4.94 25.75
CA GLU A 323 -12.48 -3.49 25.95
C GLU A 323 -11.87 -2.82 24.72
N ILE A 324 -10.79 -3.39 24.17
CA ILE A 324 -10.23 -2.91 22.91
C ILE A 324 -11.26 -2.98 21.78
N LEU A 325 -12.05 -4.07 21.69
CA LEU A 325 -13.13 -4.17 20.71
C LEU A 325 -14.15 -3.03 20.84
N GLN A 326 -14.53 -2.63 22.06
CA GLN A 326 -15.41 -1.48 22.27
C GLN A 326 -14.76 -0.17 21.80
N TRP A 327 -13.47 0.01 22.04
CA TRP A 327 -12.72 1.16 21.54
C TRP A 327 -12.69 1.20 20.00
N ALA A 328 -12.46 0.06 19.36
CA ALA A 328 -12.47 -0.08 17.91
C ALA A 328 -13.85 0.20 17.31
N ASN A 329 -14.93 -0.26 17.94
CA ASN A 329 -16.29 0.07 17.50
C ASN A 329 -16.57 1.58 17.51
N LYS A 330 -16.15 2.30 18.56
CA LYS A 330 -16.24 3.78 18.57
C LYS A 330 -15.41 4.42 17.46
N THR A 331 -14.24 3.86 17.14
CA THR A 331 -13.43 4.34 16.00
C THR A 331 -14.16 4.13 14.68
N ARG A 332 -14.86 2.99 14.49
CA ARG A 332 -15.67 2.74 13.29
C ARG A 332 -16.82 3.73 13.13
N GLU A 333 -17.50 4.11 14.21
CA GLU A 333 -18.55 5.14 14.19
C GLU A 333 -18.01 6.50 13.71
N ILE A 334 -16.79 6.85 14.10
CA ILE A 334 -16.10 8.06 13.62
C ILE A 334 -15.79 7.92 12.12
N LEU A 335 -15.20 6.80 11.72
CA LEU A 335 -14.83 6.54 10.32
C LEU A 335 -16.05 6.51 9.37
N SER A 336 -17.20 6.00 9.82
CA SER A 336 -18.43 5.90 9.01
C SER A 336 -19.15 7.25 8.87
N SER A 337 -19.03 8.13 9.86
CA SER A 337 -19.63 9.47 9.85
C SER A 337 -18.72 10.56 9.25
N THR A 338 -17.46 10.23 8.95
CA THR A 338 -16.48 11.17 8.41
C THR A 338 -16.93 11.75 7.07
N LYS A 339 -16.78 13.06 6.91
CA LYS A 339 -16.95 13.76 5.63
C LYS A 339 -15.65 14.44 5.24
N LEU A 340 -15.42 14.56 3.94
CA LEU A 340 -14.29 15.30 3.42
C LEU A 340 -14.45 16.79 3.77
N PRO A 341 -13.45 17.45 4.38
CA PRO A 341 -13.51 18.88 4.64
C PRO A 341 -13.65 19.68 3.34
N PRO A 342 -14.28 20.88 3.38
CA PRO A 342 -14.46 21.69 2.18
C PRO A 342 -13.12 21.98 1.47
N ASN A 343 -13.12 21.90 0.14
CA ASN A 343 -11.96 22.19 -0.71
C ASN A 343 -10.75 21.25 -0.55
N VAL A 344 -10.85 20.19 0.27
CA VAL A 344 -9.87 19.10 0.26
C VAL A 344 -10.27 18.13 -0.86
N LYS A 345 -9.33 17.77 -1.72
CA LYS A 345 -9.55 16.75 -2.76
C LYS A 345 -9.20 15.37 -2.24
N PHE A 346 -9.95 14.34 -2.62
CA PHE A 346 -9.67 12.97 -2.24
C PHE A 346 -9.46 12.09 -3.47
N TYR A 347 -8.43 11.25 -3.43
CA TYR A 347 -8.11 10.25 -4.44
C TYR A 347 -7.89 8.91 -3.76
N ASN A 348 -8.37 7.83 -4.40
CA ASN A 348 -8.22 6.48 -3.89
C ASN A 348 -7.51 5.60 -4.93
N VAL A 349 -6.46 4.92 -4.53
CA VAL A 349 -5.80 3.86 -5.30
C VAL A 349 -5.96 2.56 -4.52
N TYR A 350 -6.44 1.52 -5.17
CA TYR A 350 -6.66 0.21 -4.53
C TYR A 350 -6.02 -0.90 -5.36
N GLY A 351 -5.53 -1.94 -4.70
CA GLY A 351 -4.96 -3.09 -5.40
C GLY A 351 -6.04 -4.04 -5.92
N THR A 352 -5.75 -4.71 -7.04
CA THR A 352 -6.63 -5.69 -7.68
C THR A 352 -5.86 -6.94 -8.12
N GLY A 353 -6.58 -7.97 -8.59
CA GLY A 353 -5.97 -9.13 -9.24
C GLY A 353 -5.28 -10.12 -8.31
N ARG A 354 -5.55 -10.06 -6.99
CA ARG A 354 -5.08 -11.05 -6.02
C ARG A 354 -6.24 -11.70 -5.27
N ASP A 355 -6.10 -13.00 -5.05
CA ASP A 355 -6.94 -13.75 -4.11
C ASP A 355 -6.70 -13.22 -2.70
N THR A 356 -7.75 -12.69 -2.08
CA THR A 356 -7.65 -11.96 -0.82
C THR A 356 -8.52 -12.60 0.26
N PRO A 357 -7.97 -12.97 1.42
CA PRO A 357 -8.73 -13.62 2.49
C PRO A 357 -9.94 -12.82 2.98
N GLN A 358 -11.14 -13.32 2.70
CA GLN A 358 -12.40 -12.75 3.20
C GLN A 358 -12.90 -13.49 4.44
N SER A 359 -12.96 -14.82 4.34
CA SER A 359 -13.40 -15.71 5.41
C SER A 359 -12.29 -16.68 5.80
N VAL A 360 -12.30 -17.11 7.06
CA VAL A 360 -11.30 -18.05 7.60
C VAL A 360 -12.00 -19.34 8.00
N CYS A 361 -11.44 -20.48 7.59
CA CYS A 361 -11.96 -21.80 7.91
C CYS A 361 -10.89 -22.63 8.65
N TYR A 362 -11.30 -23.27 9.75
CA TYR A 362 -10.46 -24.18 10.55
C TYR A 362 -11.00 -25.60 10.56
N GLY A 363 -10.07 -26.56 10.62
CA GLY A 363 -10.38 -27.99 10.58
C GLY A 363 -10.78 -28.46 9.19
N SER A 364 -11.16 -29.74 9.10
CA SER A 364 -11.69 -30.36 7.90
C SER A 364 -12.65 -31.49 8.26
N VAL A 365 -13.30 -32.10 7.27
CA VAL A 365 -14.12 -33.30 7.48
C VAL A 365 -13.30 -34.43 8.12
N ASP A 366 -12.03 -34.58 7.70
CA ASP A 366 -11.14 -35.66 8.16
C ASP A 366 -10.42 -35.32 9.48
N SER A 367 -10.35 -34.03 9.84
CA SER A 367 -9.70 -33.54 11.05
C SER A 367 -10.50 -32.37 11.62
N PRO A 368 -11.68 -32.63 12.22
CA PRO A 368 -12.49 -31.59 12.83
C PRO A 368 -11.87 -31.09 14.15
N ILE A 369 -12.31 -29.91 14.59
CA ILE A 369 -11.92 -29.26 15.84
C ILE A 369 -12.84 -29.72 16.96
N SER A 370 -12.25 -30.32 18.01
CA SER A 370 -12.98 -30.83 19.18
C SER A 370 -13.05 -29.80 20.30
N ASP A 371 -11.97 -29.03 20.48
CA ASP A 371 -11.90 -27.92 21.45
C ASP A 371 -11.50 -26.63 20.74
N LEU A 372 -12.27 -25.55 20.97
CA LEU A 372 -11.98 -24.24 20.39
C LEU A 372 -10.67 -23.64 20.88
N GLN A 373 -10.13 -24.11 22.00
CA GLN A 373 -8.80 -23.75 22.49
C GLN A 373 -7.66 -24.26 21.60
N GLU A 374 -7.93 -25.19 20.69
CA GLU A 374 -6.94 -25.67 19.73
C GLU A 374 -6.79 -24.72 18.53
N LEU A 375 -7.77 -23.85 18.28
CA LEU A 375 -7.79 -22.95 17.12
C LEU A 375 -6.48 -22.15 16.95
N PRO A 376 -5.84 -21.60 18.00
CA PRO A 376 -4.58 -20.89 17.85
C PRO A 376 -3.43 -21.72 17.28
N LEU A 377 -3.46 -23.04 17.49
CA LEU A 377 -2.45 -24.00 17.03
C LEU A 377 -2.77 -24.56 15.64
N CYS A 378 -4.00 -24.37 15.15
CA CYS A 378 -4.42 -24.86 13.84
C CYS A 378 -3.91 -23.99 12.70
N SER A 379 -3.86 -24.58 11.50
CA SER A 379 -3.66 -23.83 10.26
C SER A 379 -5.00 -23.38 9.71
N ALA A 380 -5.11 -22.08 9.42
CA ALA A 380 -6.25 -21.50 8.73
C ALA A 380 -6.25 -21.88 7.24
N THR A 381 -7.44 -22.10 6.69
CA THR A 381 -7.71 -22.05 5.25
C THR A 381 -8.58 -20.83 4.95
N TYR A 382 -8.53 -20.33 3.73
CA TYR A 382 -9.18 -19.07 3.38
C TYR A 382 -10.21 -19.26 2.27
N VAL A 383 -11.34 -18.58 2.41
CA VAL A 383 -12.22 -18.29 1.28
C VAL A 383 -11.88 -16.88 0.80
N ASN A 384 -11.42 -16.80 -0.43
CA ASN A 384 -10.86 -15.59 -0.99
C ASN A 384 -11.86 -14.85 -1.89
N VAL A 385 -11.71 -13.53 -1.94
CA VAL A 385 -12.37 -12.62 -2.89
C VAL A 385 -11.31 -11.82 -3.65
N GLU A 386 -11.73 -11.03 -4.64
CA GLU A 386 -10.82 -10.12 -5.34
C GLU A 386 -10.30 -9.03 -4.39
N GLY A 387 -9.01 -8.71 -4.49
CA GLY A 387 -8.36 -7.62 -3.76
C GLY A 387 -6.87 -7.57 -4.06
N ASP A 388 -6.07 -7.20 -3.06
CA ASP A 388 -4.62 -7.02 -3.17
C ASP A 388 -3.79 -8.08 -2.39
N GLY A 389 -4.46 -9.13 -1.90
CA GLY A 389 -3.88 -10.20 -1.09
C GLY A 389 -4.00 -9.97 0.41
N THR A 390 -4.31 -8.74 0.85
CA THR A 390 -4.57 -8.40 2.27
C THR A 390 -5.95 -7.77 2.44
N VAL A 391 -6.28 -6.76 1.63
CA VAL A 391 -7.49 -5.96 1.73
C VAL A 391 -8.44 -6.33 0.59
N PRO A 392 -9.66 -6.80 0.91
CA PRO A 392 -10.69 -7.04 -0.10
C PRO A 392 -10.98 -5.78 -0.92
N LEU A 393 -11.19 -5.94 -2.22
CA LEU A 393 -11.49 -4.85 -3.15
C LEU A 393 -12.71 -4.04 -2.69
N GLU A 394 -13.74 -4.72 -2.18
CA GLU A 394 -14.93 -4.10 -1.62
C GLU A 394 -14.60 -3.15 -0.46
N SER A 395 -13.77 -3.61 0.49
CA SER A 395 -13.31 -2.79 1.63
C SER A 395 -12.51 -1.57 1.17
N ALA A 396 -11.62 -1.74 0.20
CA ALA A 396 -10.78 -0.66 -0.32
C ALA A 396 -11.57 0.43 -1.06
N LYS A 397 -12.74 0.09 -1.62
CA LYS A 397 -13.62 1.04 -2.34
C LYS A 397 -14.68 1.67 -1.44
N ALA A 398 -14.96 1.09 -0.28
CA ALA A 398 -16.01 1.51 0.64
C ALA A 398 -15.57 2.68 1.55
N ASP A 399 -14.94 3.70 0.94
CA ASP A 399 -14.42 4.88 1.64
C ASP A 399 -15.54 5.83 2.13
N GLY A 400 -16.68 5.87 1.44
CA GLY A 400 -17.82 6.73 1.79
C GLY A 400 -17.59 8.22 1.54
N LEU A 401 -16.56 8.59 0.76
CA LEU A 401 -16.16 9.96 0.45
C LEU A 401 -16.45 10.31 -1.01
N ASP A 402 -16.53 11.60 -1.31
CA ASP A 402 -16.60 12.08 -2.69
C ASP A 402 -15.17 12.17 -3.26
N ALA A 403 -14.77 11.15 -4.04
CA ALA A 403 -13.42 11.05 -4.59
C ALA A 403 -13.38 11.64 -6.00
N GLU A 404 -12.32 12.41 -6.27
CA GLU A 404 -12.01 12.95 -7.60
C GLU A 404 -11.66 11.82 -8.57
N ALA A 405 -11.00 10.77 -8.08
CA ALA A 405 -10.73 9.55 -8.84
C ALA A 405 -10.57 8.33 -7.91
N ARG A 406 -10.92 7.17 -8.44
CA ARG A 406 -10.66 5.85 -7.84
C ARG A 406 -9.99 4.96 -8.89
N VAL A 407 -8.75 4.54 -8.65
CA VAL A 407 -7.96 3.79 -9.63
C VAL A 407 -7.54 2.44 -9.06
N GLY A 408 -7.84 1.37 -9.80
CA GLY A 408 -7.41 0.02 -9.46
C GLY A 408 -6.07 -0.31 -10.12
N ILE A 409 -5.11 -0.83 -9.36
CA ILE A 409 -3.81 -1.28 -9.88
C ILE A 409 -3.64 -2.76 -9.55
N PRO A 410 -3.43 -3.65 -10.55
CA PRO A 410 -3.12 -5.04 -10.28
C PRO A 410 -1.82 -5.16 -9.48
N GLY A 411 -1.85 -5.75 -8.29
CA GLY A 411 -0.69 -5.73 -7.41
C GLY A 411 -0.89 -6.38 -6.06
N GLU A 412 0.21 -6.72 -5.40
CA GLU A 412 0.21 -7.13 -4.00
C GLU A 412 0.15 -5.88 -3.09
N HIS A 413 -0.49 -6.02 -1.92
CA HIS A 413 -0.78 -4.94 -0.98
C HIS A 413 0.41 -4.01 -0.71
N ARG A 414 1.58 -4.55 -0.36
CA ARG A 414 2.79 -3.73 -0.17
C ARG A 414 3.47 -3.39 -1.49
N GLY A 415 3.52 -4.34 -2.42
CA GLY A 415 4.16 -4.18 -3.74
C GLY A 415 3.61 -3.02 -4.57
N ILE A 416 2.36 -2.60 -4.34
CA ILE A 416 1.78 -1.42 -5.01
C ILE A 416 2.61 -0.15 -4.81
N LEU A 417 3.31 0.01 -3.66
CA LEU A 417 4.14 1.17 -3.37
C LEU A 417 5.39 1.28 -4.26
N CYS A 418 5.76 0.19 -4.94
CA CYS A 418 6.87 0.13 -5.87
C CYS A 418 6.40 0.07 -7.34
N ASP A 419 5.09 0.20 -7.58
CA ASP A 419 4.52 0.03 -8.90
C ASP A 419 4.69 1.28 -9.78
N LYS A 420 5.17 1.09 -11.01
CA LYS A 420 5.42 2.19 -11.96
C LYS A 420 4.14 2.88 -12.44
N HIS A 421 3.01 2.18 -12.47
CA HIS A 421 1.72 2.79 -12.74
C HIS A 421 1.29 3.69 -11.58
N LEU A 422 1.47 3.25 -10.33
CA LEU A 422 1.24 4.11 -9.16
C LEU A 422 2.07 5.40 -9.24
N PHE A 423 3.36 5.29 -9.55
CA PHE A 423 4.25 6.45 -9.68
C PHE A 423 3.75 7.45 -10.72
N ARG A 424 3.31 7.00 -11.89
CA ARG A 424 2.73 7.86 -12.93
C ARG A 424 1.46 8.57 -12.45
N ILE A 425 0.56 7.84 -11.79
CA ILE A 425 -0.69 8.39 -11.24
C ILE A 425 -0.39 9.47 -10.19
N VAL A 426 0.48 9.15 -9.22
CA VAL A 426 0.83 10.07 -8.12
C VAL A 426 1.53 11.31 -8.67
N LYS A 427 2.51 11.14 -9.59
CA LYS A 427 3.21 12.26 -10.22
C LYS A 427 2.25 13.24 -10.90
N HIS A 428 1.28 12.70 -11.65
CA HIS A 428 0.25 13.49 -12.32
C HIS A 428 -0.67 14.23 -11.34
N TRP A 429 -1.18 13.56 -10.31
CA TRP A 429 -2.04 14.21 -9.30
C TRP A 429 -1.30 15.28 -8.49
N LEU A 430 0.01 15.10 -8.28
CA LEU A 430 0.89 16.10 -7.68
C LEU A 430 1.25 17.25 -8.64
N ARG A 431 0.99 17.10 -9.95
CA ARG A 431 1.43 18.02 -11.01
C ARG A 431 2.94 18.21 -11.02
N ALA A 432 3.67 17.13 -10.72
CA ALA A 432 5.13 17.07 -10.77
C ALA A 432 5.65 16.71 -12.19
N ASP A 433 4.75 16.63 -13.17
CA ASP A 433 5.03 16.61 -14.60
C ASP A 433 4.17 17.64 -15.36
N HIS A 434 4.50 17.83 -16.63
CA HIS A 434 3.76 18.65 -17.58
C HIS A 434 3.27 17.79 -18.75
N ASP A 435 2.72 16.60 -18.49
CA ASP A 435 2.04 15.83 -19.52
C ASP A 435 0.53 16.13 -19.47
N PRO A 436 0.01 17.02 -20.36
CA PRO A 436 -1.40 17.35 -20.39
C PRO A 436 -2.28 16.22 -20.97
N PHE A 437 -1.68 15.14 -21.48
CA PHE A 437 -2.39 14.06 -22.17
C PHE A 437 -2.48 12.77 -21.34
N TYR A 438 -1.77 12.65 -20.22
CA TYR A 438 -1.88 11.49 -19.33
C TYR A 438 -3.21 11.48 -18.58
N ASN A 439 -3.94 10.35 -18.65
CA ASN A 439 -5.17 10.13 -17.88
C ASN A 439 -4.98 8.94 -16.92
N PRO A 440 -4.91 9.18 -15.59
CA PRO A 440 -4.66 8.13 -14.60
C PRO A 440 -5.81 7.13 -14.45
N VAL A 441 -7.03 7.47 -14.90
CA VAL A 441 -8.19 6.56 -14.81
C VAL A 441 -8.10 5.45 -15.86
N ASN A 442 -7.47 5.72 -17.00
CA ASN A 442 -7.42 4.81 -18.14
C ASN A 442 -6.00 4.33 -18.50
N ASP A 443 -4.97 4.76 -17.73
CA ASP A 443 -3.53 4.53 -17.99
C ASP A 443 -3.08 4.75 -19.44
N TYR A 444 -3.71 5.68 -20.17
CA TYR A 444 -3.26 6.01 -21.52
C TYR A 444 -2.09 6.98 -21.44
N VAL A 445 -0.96 6.52 -21.98
CA VAL A 445 0.15 7.36 -22.43
C VAL A 445 0.01 7.49 -23.93
N ILE A 446 -0.16 8.69 -24.48
CA ILE A 446 0.14 8.92 -25.90
C ILE A 446 1.67 8.88 -26.00
N LEU A 447 2.23 7.68 -26.11
CA LEU A 447 3.64 7.53 -26.46
C LEU A 447 3.77 7.96 -27.92
N PRO A 448 4.65 8.91 -28.26
CA PRO A 448 5.28 8.87 -29.58
C PRO A 448 6.09 7.57 -29.57
N THR A 449 5.57 6.51 -30.19
CA THR A 449 6.33 5.29 -30.44
C THR A 449 7.62 5.67 -31.17
N LEU A 450 8.73 5.05 -30.75
CA LEU A 450 10.04 5.22 -31.37
C LEU A 450 9.92 4.92 -32.88
N PHE A 451 9.97 5.95 -33.71
CA PHE A 451 9.75 5.84 -35.15
C PHE A 451 10.76 4.89 -35.82
N GLU A 452 10.30 3.85 -36.52
CA GLU A 452 11.14 3.16 -37.51
C GLU A 452 11.19 4.00 -38.79
N VAL A 453 12.17 4.89 -38.85
CA VAL A 453 12.41 5.76 -40.01
C VAL A 453 13.39 5.06 -40.95
N GLU A 454 12.91 4.50 -42.06
CA GLU A 454 13.78 4.04 -43.13
C GLU A 454 14.28 5.24 -43.95
N ARG A 455 15.60 5.42 -44.02
CA ARG A 455 16.24 6.45 -44.85
C ARG A 455 16.99 5.80 -46.00
N HIS A 456 16.56 6.11 -47.23
CA HIS A 456 17.25 5.68 -48.44
C HIS A 456 17.93 6.88 -49.11
N HIS A 457 19.26 6.83 -49.18
CA HIS A 457 20.10 7.83 -49.82
C HIS A 457 20.53 7.30 -51.20
N ASP A 458 20.05 7.93 -52.28
CA ASP A 458 20.47 7.54 -53.64
C ASP A 458 21.65 8.42 -54.10
N ASN A 459 22.86 7.88 -53.96
CA ASN A 459 24.14 8.54 -54.28
C ASN A 459 24.27 8.99 -55.75
N GLY A 460 23.36 8.56 -56.65
CA GLY A 460 23.39 8.94 -58.06
C GLY A 460 22.61 10.20 -58.44
N LYS A 461 21.70 10.70 -57.58
CA LYS A 461 20.77 11.80 -57.92
C LYS A 461 20.62 12.89 -56.85
N GLY A 462 21.27 12.76 -55.69
CA GLY A 462 21.19 13.77 -54.62
C GLY A 462 19.79 13.88 -53.99
N ILE A 463 19.02 12.78 -54.00
CA ILE A 463 17.66 12.75 -53.45
C ILE A 463 17.69 11.90 -52.17
N ASP A 464 17.17 12.46 -51.08
CA ASP A 464 16.95 11.77 -49.82
C ASP A 464 15.47 11.42 -49.68
N VAL A 465 15.17 10.12 -49.56
CA VAL A 465 13.81 9.63 -49.33
C VAL A 465 13.71 9.07 -47.92
N ILE A 466 12.75 9.58 -47.16
CA ILE A 466 12.41 9.12 -45.82
C ILE A 466 10.99 8.55 -45.89
N SER A 467 10.82 7.28 -45.53
CA SER A 467 9.51 6.62 -45.46
C SER A 467 9.21 6.12 -44.05
N LEU A 468 7.95 6.26 -43.66
CA LEU A 468 7.38 5.79 -42.40
C LEU A 468 6.12 4.99 -42.73
N LYS A 469 6.05 3.75 -42.25
CA LYS A 469 4.86 2.91 -42.37
C LYS A 469 4.51 2.33 -41.02
N GLU A 470 3.25 2.47 -40.63
CA GLU A 470 2.74 2.03 -39.33
C GLU A 470 1.35 1.41 -39.46
N GLU A 471 1.05 0.44 -38.59
CA GLU A 471 -0.25 -0.22 -38.53
C GLU A 471 -0.63 -0.50 -37.06
N TRP A 472 -1.90 -0.29 -36.69
CA TRP A 472 -2.39 -0.55 -35.33
C TRP A 472 -3.85 -1.02 -35.30
N GLU A 473 -4.20 -1.82 -34.28
CA GLU A 473 -5.54 -2.36 -34.06
C GLU A 473 -6.21 -1.68 -32.85
N LEU A 474 -7.42 -1.13 -33.05
CA LEU A 474 -8.28 -0.64 -31.97
C LEU A 474 -9.31 -1.72 -31.59
N VAL A 475 -9.35 -2.14 -30.33
CA VAL A 475 -10.35 -3.10 -29.82
C VAL A 475 -11.49 -2.34 -29.15
N SER A 476 -12.70 -2.38 -29.73
CA SER A 476 -13.91 -1.80 -29.12
C SER A 476 -14.73 -2.87 -28.40
N LYS A 477 -15.30 -2.55 -27.23
CA LYS A 477 -16.13 -3.47 -26.43
C LYS A 477 -17.58 -3.65 -26.90
N ASP A 478 -17.97 -3.09 -28.05
CA ASP A 478 -19.33 -3.23 -28.56
C ASP A 478 -19.45 -4.47 -29.46
N ASP A 479 -19.89 -5.58 -28.89
CA ASP A 479 -20.34 -6.80 -29.58
C ASP A 479 -21.72 -6.56 -30.22
N GLN A 480 -21.79 -5.71 -31.24
CA GLN A 480 -22.93 -5.70 -32.16
C GLN A 480 -22.50 -6.27 -33.51
N GLU A 481 -22.82 -7.55 -33.71
CA GLU A 481 -22.85 -8.18 -35.03
C GLU A 481 -23.91 -7.50 -35.91
N GLU A 482 -23.54 -6.40 -36.56
CA GLU A 482 -24.29 -5.90 -37.72
C GLU A 482 -23.54 -6.25 -39.02
N ASN A 483 -24.16 -7.16 -39.77
CA ASN A 483 -23.84 -7.52 -41.15
C ASN A 483 -23.42 -6.31 -42.00
N LYS A 484 -22.14 -6.24 -42.39
CA LYS A 484 -21.64 -5.29 -43.38
C LYS A 484 -20.79 -6.01 -44.42
N ASN A 485 -21.49 -6.60 -45.39
CA ASN A 485 -20.92 -6.88 -46.70
C ASN A 485 -20.57 -5.53 -47.38
N ASP A 486 -19.34 -5.43 -47.89
CA ASP A 486 -18.79 -4.35 -48.73
C ASP A 486 -18.78 -2.91 -48.14
N ILE A 487 -18.01 -2.71 -47.06
CA ILE A 487 -17.52 -1.36 -46.72
C ILE A 487 -16.10 -1.22 -47.26
N GLN A 488 -15.88 -0.24 -48.13
CA GLN A 488 -14.53 0.11 -48.58
C GLN A 488 -13.76 0.84 -47.45
N PRO A 489 -12.44 0.63 -47.34
CA PRO A 489 -11.60 1.33 -46.37
C PRO A 489 -11.69 2.85 -46.58
N MET A 490 -11.77 3.61 -45.49
CA MET A 490 -11.74 5.07 -45.55
C MET A 490 -10.29 5.53 -45.66
N ILE A 491 -9.99 6.29 -46.72
CA ILE A 491 -8.64 6.75 -47.03
C ILE A 491 -8.61 8.28 -46.96
N GLY A 492 -7.70 8.83 -46.15
CA GLY A 492 -7.42 10.27 -46.08
C GLY A 492 -5.95 10.54 -46.38
N SER A 493 -5.67 11.49 -47.28
CA SER A 493 -4.29 11.87 -47.62
C SER A 493 -4.04 13.36 -47.45
N ILE A 494 -2.87 13.73 -46.95
CA ILE A 494 -2.40 15.11 -46.88
C ILE A 494 -1.02 15.22 -47.52
N SER A 495 -0.79 16.31 -48.25
CA SER A 495 0.48 16.59 -48.92
C SER A 495 0.92 18.02 -48.65
N ALA A 496 2.22 18.23 -48.42
CA ALA A 496 2.84 19.53 -48.26
C ALA A 496 4.14 19.59 -49.09
N SER A 497 4.42 20.73 -49.70
CA SER A 497 5.63 20.94 -50.50
C SER A 497 6.23 22.32 -50.24
N CYS A 498 7.55 22.41 -50.07
CA CYS A 498 8.28 23.68 -49.92
C CYS A 498 9.71 23.55 -50.48
N GLU A 499 10.13 24.51 -51.31
CA GLU A 499 11.52 24.69 -51.78
C GLU A 499 12.29 23.43 -52.24
N GLY A 500 11.62 22.51 -52.94
CA GLY A 500 12.24 21.29 -53.48
C GLY A 500 11.99 20.03 -52.64
N ASP A 501 11.38 20.19 -51.47
CA ASP A 501 10.98 19.10 -50.58
C ASP A 501 9.47 18.83 -50.69
N GLU A 502 9.11 17.55 -50.78
CA GLU A 502 7.73 17.10 -50.87
C GLU A 502 7.46 16.02 -49.82
N ALA A 503 6.42 16.23 -48.99
CA ALA A 503 5.96 15.26 -48.00
C ALA A 503 4.51 14.87 -48.25
N ARG A 504 4.21 13.57 -48.17
CA ARG A 504 2.86 13.01 -48.33
C ARG A 504 2.59 12.00 -47.22
N ALA A 505 1.42 12.07 -46.61
CA ALA A 505 0.95 11.09 -45.64
C ALA A 505 -0.45 10.59 -46.03
N THR A 506 -0.66 9.28 -45.91
CA THR A 506 -1.91 8.58 -46.24
C THR A 506 -2.32 7.73 -45.06
N LEU A 507 -3.50 8.00 -44.52
CA LEU A 507 -4.14 7.23 -43.47
C LEU A 507 -5.24 6.35 -44.09
N ILE A 508 -5.24 5.06 -43.77
CA ILE A 508 -6.22 4.08 -44.22
C ILE A 508 -6.88 3.49 -42.98
N VAL A 509 -8.19 3.65 -42.86
CA VAL A 509 -8.99 3.03 -41.81
C VAL A 509 -9.77 1.88 -42.43
N HIS A 510 -9.44 0.66 -42.06
CA HIS A 510 -10.12 -0.53 -42.55
C HIS A 510 -11.46 -0.73 -41.85
N PRO A 511 -12.44 -1.38 -42.50
CA PRO A 511 -13.68 -1.78 -41.87
C PRO A 511 -13.42 -2.65 -40.65
N GLN A 512 -14.22 -2.44 -39.60
CA GLN A 512 -14.11 -3.21 -38.37
C GLN A 512 -14.46 -4.69 -38.60
N SER A 513 -13.63 -5.60 -38.08
CA SER A 513 -13.83 -7.05 -38.15
C SER A 513 -13.54 -7.66 -36.77
N ASN A 514 -14.47 -8.50 -36.26
CA ASN A 514 -14.36 -9.16 -34.95
C ASN A 514 -14.01 -8.22 -33.78
N GLY A 515 -14.71 -7.08 -33.68
CA GLY A 515 -14.49 -6.09 -32.60
C GLY A 515 -13.17 -5.30 -32.73
N LYS A 516 -12.40 -5.52 -33.79
CA LYS A 516 -11.12 -4.85 -34.06
C LYS A 516 -11.21 -3.93 -35.27
N GLN A 517 -10.73 -2.69 -35.13
CA GLN A 517 -10.61 -1.73 -36.22
C GLN A 517 -9.12 -1.54 -36.55
N HIS A 518 -8.71 -1.95 -37.75
CA HIS A 518 -7.33 -1.85 -38.24
C HIS A 518 -7.11 -0.50 -38.91
N ILE A 519 -6.01 0.18 -38.59
CA ILE A 519 -5.65 1.48 -39.14
C ILE A 519 -4.19 1.44 -39.61
N GLU A 520 -3.93 1.92 -40.82
CA GLU A 520 -2.60 2.03 -41.40
C GLU A 520 -2.25 3.49 -41.69
N LEU A 521 -1.02 3.90 -41.40
CA LEU A 521 -0.45 5.19 -41.76
C LEU A 521 0.80 4.99 -42.61
N ASN A 522 0.79 5.57 -43.81
CA ASN A 522 1.93 5.59 -44.72
C ASN A 522 2.36 7.04 -44.97
N ALA A 523 3.56 7.43 -44.54
CA ALA A 523 4.11 8.75 -44.79
C ALA A 523 5.46 8.67 -45.51
N MET A 524 5.69 9.58 -46.47
CA MET A 524 6.93 9.68 -47.22
C MET A 524 7.32 11.15 -47.38
N SER A 525 8.59 11.46 -47.21
CA SER A 525 9.17 12.74 -47.59
C SER A 525 10.33 12.53 -48.57
N VAL A 526 10.37 13.37 -49.60
CA VAL A 526 11.43 13.42 -50.59
C VAL A 526 12.07 14.79 -50.48
N THR A 527 13.36 14.79 -50.18
CA THR A 527 14.23 15.96 -50.06
C THR A 527 15.14 15.99 -51.29
N ALA A 528 15.01 17.00 -52.14
CA ALA A 528 15.93 17.18 -53.26
C ALA A 528 17.14 17.97 -52.76
N GLY A 529 18.29 17.30 -52.61
CA GLY A 529 19.54 17.94 -52.23
C GLY A 529 19.89 19.03 -53.24
N GLY A 530 19.77 20.28 -52.79
CA GLY A 530 20.21 21.44 -53.55
C GLY A 530 21.72 21.36 -53.81
N ALA A 531 22.10 21.41 -55.08
CA ALA A 531 23.47 21.72 -55.51
C ALA A 531 23.69 23.24 -55.48
#